data_AF-A0A2R6LFX9-F1
#
_entry.id   AF-A0A2R6LFX9-F1
#
_cell.length_a   1.000
_cell.length_b   1.000
_cell.length_c   1.000
_cell.angle_alpha   90.00
_cell.angle_beta   90.00
_cell.angle_gamma   90.00
#
_symmetry.space_group_name_H-M   'P 1'
#
loop_
_entity.id
_entity.type
_entity.pdbx_description
1 polymer ?
#
loop_
_entity_poly.entity_id
_entity_poly.type
_entity_poly.pdbx_seq_one_letter_code
_entity_poly.pdbx_strand_id
1 'polypeptide(L)'
;MSDPLLDRTLPSEATPTGYVLRMSRPRFWPYLAGPVVVGVAYAAASTAELFAPLAVALFVYFLLPANVFLYGVNDVFDADVDAKNPKKEEREVRYQGDRLVPALVVATGALGLAFLPLLPAGGVVAMVAFLLLAAEYSAPPLRFKTTPVLDSVSNGLYVLPGVVAYAAVAGSVPPLAAVAGGWLWAMGMHTFSAIPDIEPDRRAGIRTTATALGERRTYAYCATCWLAAAAVFGLIHPFFAAVLGGYPLFVAGIVAAGVNVDRAYWWFPAINTVAGMTLTLAALWVMLYG
;
A
#
# COMPACT_ATOMS: atom_id res chain seq x y z
N MET A 1 17.66 -3.37 -14.21
CA MET A 1 17.10 -4.63 -14.75
C MET A 1 15.61 -4.69 -14.48
N SER A 2 14.82 -4.45 -15.53
CA SER A 2 13.37 -4.54 -15.57
C SER A 2 12.88 -5.95 -15.23
N ASP A 3 11.63 -6.08 -14.77
CA ASP A 3 11.05 -7.40 -14.49
C ASP A 3 10.92 -8.19 -15.80
N PRO A 4 11.65 -9.30 -15.99
CA PRO A 4 11.58 -10.08 -17.22
C PRO A 4 10.17 -10.60 -17.52
N LEU A 5 9.31 -10.73 -16.49
CA LEU A 5 7.91 -11.11 -16.66
C LEU A 5 7.06 -9.93 -17.14
N LEU A 6 7.27 -8.72 -16.60
CA LEU A 6 6.49 -7.56 -17.03
C LEU A 6 6.82 -7.16 -18.46
N ASP A 7 8.09 -7.25 -18.87
CA ASP A 7 8.48 -6.92 -20.24
C ASP A 7 7.96 -7.91 -21.28
N ARG A 8 7.68 -9.16 -20.86
CA ARG A 8 7.06 -10.17 -21.73
C ARG A 8 5.55 -10.07 -21.80
N THR A 9 4.90 -9.43 -20.83
CA THR A 9 3.43 -9.46 -20.67
C THR A 9 2.76 -8.12 -20.90
N LEU A 10 3.44 -7.00 -20.63
CA LEU A 10 2.90 -5.66 -20.84
C LEU A 10 3.23 -5.14 -22.26
N PRO A 11 2.35 -4.30 -22.85
CA PRO A 11 2.69 -3.55 -24.06
C PRO A 11 4.00 -2.77 -23.90
N SER A 12 4.69 -2.45 -24.99
CA SER A 12 5.94 -1.67 -24.94
C SER A 12 5.76 -0.36 -24.16
N GLU A 13 6.75 0.02 -23.35
CA GLU A 13 6.77 1.28 -22.62
C GLU A 13 6.75 2.52 -23.53
N ALA A 14 7.11 2.35 -24.80
CA ALA A 14 6.99 3.40 -25.82
C ALA A 14 5.52 3.70 -26.22
N THR A 15 4.57 2.83 -25.84
CA THR A 15 3.13 3.07 -26.06
C THR A 15 2.50 3.73 -24.84
N PRO A 16 1.48 4.62 -25.00
CA PRO A 16 0.80 5.22 -23.86
C PRO A 16 0.28 4.20 -22.84
N THR A 17 -0.29 3.09 -23.31
CA THR A 17 -0.79 2.01 -22.44
C THR A 17 0.33 1.32 -21.68
N GLY A 18 1.42 0.94 -22.36
CA GLY A 18 2.56 0.29 -21.72
C GLY A 18 3.30 1.19 -20.74
N TYR A 19 3.34 2.49 -21.01
CA TYR A 19 3.84 3.52 -20.09
C TYR A 19 2.98 3.58 -18.82
N VAL A 20 1.66 3.78 -18.96
CA VAL A 20 0.73 3.92 -17.81
C VAL A 20 0.72 2.66 -16.94
N LEU A 21 0.73 1.48 -17.55
CA LEU A 21 0.77 0.23 -16.80
C LEU A 21 2.04 0.12 -15.96
N ARG A 22 3.22 0.45 -16.50
CA ARG A 22 4.47 0.45 -15.73
C ARG A 22 4.50 1.55 -14.67
N MET A 23 4.04 2.75 -14.99
CA MET A 23 3.91 3.88 -14.06
C MET A 23 3.04 3.53 -12.85
N SER A 24 1.97 2.74 -13.05
CA SER A 24 1.11 2.25 -11.97
C SER A 24 1.75 1.16 -11.09
N ARG A 25 2.98 0.74 -11.39
CA ARG A 25 3.79 -0.25 -10.67
C ARG A 25 3.04 -1.56 -10.36
N PRO A 26 2.79 -2.44 -11.35
CA PRO A 26 1.93 -3.62 -11.24
C PRO A 26 2.26 -4.58 -10.09
N ARG A 27 3.54 -4.66 -9.72
CA ARG A 27 4.02 -5.45 -8.56
C ARG A 27 3.38 -5.00 -7.24
N PHE A 28 3.02 -3.74 -7.11
CA PHE A 28 2.42 -3.16 -5.92
C PHE A 28 0.89 -3.03 -6.00
N TRP A 29 0.25 -3.41 -7.10
CA TRP A 29 -1.21 -3.42 -7.18
C TRP A 29 -1.89 -4.18 -6.01
N PRO A 30 -1.36 -5.32 -5.53
CA PRO A 30 -1.93 -6.01 -4.38
C PRO A 30 -1.94 -5.19 -3.08
N TYR A 31 -1.12 -4.13 -2.96
CA TYR A 31 -1.09 -3.31 -1.75
C TYR A 31 -2.35 -2.46 -1.58
N LEU A 32 -3.04 -2.12 -2.69
CA LEU A 32 -4.33 -1.42 -2.65
C LEU A 32 -5.50 -2.37 -2.89
N ALA A 33 -5.36 -3.31 -3.82
CA ALA A 33 -6.44 -4.27 -4.14
C ALA A 33 -6.60 -5.40 -3.11
N GLY A 34 -5.51 -5.85 -2.48
CA GLY A 34 -5.55 -6.89 -1.45
C GLY A 34 -6.38 -6.50 -0.23
N PRO A 35 -6.21 -5.30 0.35
CA PRO A 35 -7.07 -4.81 1.42
C PRO A 35 -8.56 -4.77 1.05
N VAL A 36 -8.91 -4.48 -0.20
CA VAL A 36 -10.31 -4.57 -0.68
C VAL A 36 -10.82 -6.00 -0.54
N VAL A 37 -10.06 -7.00 -1.01
CA VAL A 37 -10.45 -8.42 -0.90
C VAL A 37 -10.64 -8.84 0.56
N VAL A 38 -9.71 -8.46 1.44
CA VAL A 38 -9.81 -8.76 2.88
C VAL A 38 -11.03 -8.06 3.49
N GLY A 39 -11.24 -6.76 3.20
CA GLY A 39 -12.36 -5.98 3.70
C GLY A 39 -13.71 -6.56 3.29
N VAL A 40 -13.86 -6.94 2.02
CA VAL A 40 -15.07 -7.58 1.49
C VAL A 40 -15.30 -8.95 2.14
N ALA A 41 -14.25 -9.78 2.27
CA ALA A 41 -14.37 -11.12 2.86
C ALA A 41 -14.86 -11.09 4.31
N TYR A 42 -14.42 -10.10 5.10
CA TYR A 42 -14.86 -9.92 6.49
C TYR A 42 -16.16 -9.12 6.65
N ALA A 43 -16.66 -8.49 5.59
CA ALA A 43 -17.91 -7.73 5.60
C ALA A 43 -19.11 -8.53 5.09
N ALA A 44 -18.89 -9.40 4.09
CA ALA A 44 -19.94 -10.15 3.43
C ALA A 44 -20.58 -11.19 4.36
N ALA A 45 -21.91 -11.25 4.37
CA ALA A 45 -22.67 -12.28 5.07
C ALA A 45 -22.96 -13.51 4.20
N SER A 46 -22.71 -13.41 2.89
CA SER A 46 -22.98 -14.46 1.91
C SER A 46 -21.97 -14.45 0.76
N THR A 47 -21.86 -15.55 0.04
CA THR A 47 -20.97 -15.64 -1.14
C THR A 47 -21.39 -14.72 -2.27
N ALA A 48 -22.68 -14.35 -2.36
CA ALA A 48 -23.18 -13.41 -3.35
C ALA A 48 -22.65 -11.98 -3.10
N GLU A 49 -22.54 -11.57 -1.84
CA GLU A 49 -22.04 -10.25 -1.45
C GLU A 49 -20.54 -10.07 -1.75
N LEU A 50 -19.76 -11.16 -1.80
CA LEU A 50 -18.35 -11.13 -2.22
C LEU A 50 -18.17 -10.51 -3.62
N PHE A 51 -19.19 -10.62 -4.47
CA PHE A 51 -19.21 -10.14 -5.85
C PHE A 51 -20.22 -9.01 -6.06
N ALA A 52 -20.63 -8.32 -4.98
CA ALA A 52 -21.49 -7.15 -5.09
C ALA A 52 -20.90 -6.15 -6.11
N PRO A 53 -21.70 -5.58 -7.03
CA PRO A 53 -21.18 -4.73 -8.11
C PRO A 53 -20.29 -3.58 -7.61
N LEU A 54 -20.66 -2.97 -6.48
CA LEU A 54 -19.86 -1.92 -5.86
C LEU A 54 -18.51 -2.43 -5.33
N ALA A 55 -18.48 -3.61 -4.71
CA ALA A 55 -17.24 -4.24 -4.23
C ALA A 55 -16.28 -4.55 -5.40
N VAL A 56 -16.81 -5.08 -6.51
CA VAL A 56 -16.04 -5.35 -7.73
C VAL A 56 -15.53 -4.05 -8.35
N ALA A 57 -16.36 -3.02 -8.44
CA ALA A 57 -15.96 -1.71 -8.95
C ALA A 57 -14.84 -1.07 -8.10
N LEU A 58 -14.95 -1.16 -6.76
CA LEU A 58 -13.91 -0.70 -5.84
C LEU A 58 -12.62 -1.52 -6.00
N PHE A 59 -12.71 -2.84 -6.14
CA PHE A 59 -11.54 -3.68 -6.42
C PHE A 59 -10.83 -3.24 -7.70
N VAL A 60 -11.57 -3.06 -8.80
CA VAL A 60 -11.00 -2.59 -10.07
C VAL A 60 -10.38 -1.20 -9.91
N TYR A 61 -11.04 -0.27 -9.21
CA TYR A 61 -10.53 1.06 -8.92
C TYR A 61 -9.20 1.01 -8.15
N PHE A 62 -9.14 0.24 -7.06
CA PHE A 62 -7.93 0.12 -6.25
C PHE A 62 -6.84 -0.75 -6.89
N LEU A 63 -7.19 -1.60 -7.86
CA LEU A 63 -6.22 -2.37 -8.63
C LEU A 63 -5.41 -1.49 -9.58
N LEU A 64 -6.05 -0.60 -10.34
CA LEU A 64 -5.35 0.17 -11.39
C LEU A 64 -5.53 1.69 -11.26
N PRO A 65 -6.72 2.29 -11.39
CA PRO A 65 -6.89 3.75 -11.28
C PRO A 65 -6.28 4.38 -10.03
N ALA A 66 -6.43 3.77 -8.86
CA ALA A 66 -5.86 4.30 -7.62
C ALA A 66 -4.34 4.22 -7.58
N ASN A 67 -3.74 3.20 -8.20
CA ASN A 67 -2.28 3.11 -8.36
C ASN A 67 -1.77 4.16 -9.36
N VAL A 68 -2.52 4.42 -10.44
CA VAL A 68 -2.24 5.53 -11.36
C VAL A 68 -2.32 6.87 -10.65
N PHE A 69 -3.31 7.07 -9.78
CA PHE A 69 -3.41 8.27 -8.95
C PHE A 69 -2.20 8.39 -8.00
N LEU A 70 -1.97 7.38 -7.16
CA LEU A 70 -0.92 7.39 -6.13
C LEU A 70 0.49 7.59 -6.73
N TYR A 71 0.86 6.77 -7.71
CA TYR A 71 2.20 6.86 -8.32
C TYR A 71 2.30 7.97 -9.35
N GLY A 72 1.21 8.35 -10.02
CA GLY A 72 1.20 9.50 -10.92
C GLY A 72 1.41 10.83 -10.18
N VAL A 73 0.79 11.02 -9.00
CA VAL A 73 1.10 12.16 -8.12
C VAL A 73 2.58 12.09 -7.73
N ASN A 74 3.08 10.92 -7.32
CA ASN A 74 4.48 10.76 -6.94
C ASN A 74 5.43 11.22 -8.05
N ASP A 75 5.23 10.73 -9.27
CA ASP A 75 6.08 11.03 -10.42
C ASP A 75 5.98 12.51 -10.86
N VAL A 76 4.79 13.13 -10.81
CA VAL A 76 4.61 14.56 -11.15
C VAL A 76 5.38 15.46 -10.18
N PHE A 77 5.37 15.16 -8.88
CA PHE A 77 6.00 15.99 -7.85
C PHE A 77 7.46 15.61 -7.53
N ASP A 78 7.96 14.49 -8.04
CA ASP A 78 9.37 14.09 -7.93
C ASP A 78 10.16 14.27 -9.23
N ALA A 79 9.55 14.76 -10.31
CA ALA A 79 10.20 14.97 -11.61
C ALA A 79 11.61 15.60 -11.53
N ASP A 80 11.78 16.65 -10.72
CA ASP A 80 13.06 17.35 -10.55
C ASP A 80 14.12 16.56 -9.76
N VAL A 81 13.67 15.73 -8.81
CA VAL A 81 14.52 14.86 -7.98
C VAL A 81 14.95 13.64 -8.78
N ASP A 82 14.01 13.08 -9.54
CA ASP A 82 14.20 11.89 -10.37
C ASP A 82 15.10 12.12 -11.57
N ALA A 83 15.15 13.35 -12.11
CA ALA A 83 16.10 13.73 -13.16
C ALA A 83 17.57 13.53 -12.75
N LYS A 84 17.86 13.44 -11.44
CA LYS A 84 19.21 13.31 -10.88
C LYS A 84 19.50 11.93 -10.25
N ASN A 85 18.55 11.00 -10.25
CA ASN A 85 18.70 9.70 -9.58
C ASN A 85 19.13 8.58 -10.56
N PRO A 86 20.33 7.98 -10.39
CA PRO A 86 20.79 6.87 -11.22
C PRO A 86 19.96 5.58 -11.07
N LYS A 87 19.28 5.37 -9.92
CA LYS A 87 18.51 4.14 -9.65
C LYS A 87 17.23 4.01 -10.49
N LYS A 88 16.65 5.10 -11.00
CA LYS A 88 15.44 5.05 -11.85
C LYS A 88 15.71 4.51 -13.27
N GLU A 89 16.96 4.22 -13.64
CA GLU A 89 17.27 3.64 -14.96
C GLU A 89 16.87 2.17 -15.10
N GLU A 90 16.61 1.49 -13.97
CA GLU A 90 16.63 0.04 -13.97
C GLU A 90 15.27 -0.65 -13.85
N ARG A 91 14.22 0.00 -13.30
CA ARG A 91 12.97 -0.71 -12.91
C ARG A 91 11.67 0.08 -13.03
N GLU A 92 11.71 1.39 -13.14
CA GLU A 92 10.52 2.26 -13.23
C GLU A 92 10.66 3.15 -14.46
N VAL A 93 9.54 3.45 -15.13
CA VAL A 93 9.58 4.34 -16.30
C VAL A 93 9.72 5.78 -15.79
N ARG A 94 10.65 6.54 -16.38
CA ARG A 94 10.83 7.95 -16.04
C ARG A 94 9.68 8.79 -16.57
N TYR A 95 9.17 9.70 -15.73
CA TYR A 95 8.24 10.72 -16.17
C TYR A 95 8.87 11.62 -17.22
N GLN A 96 8.17 11.78 -18.35
CA GLN A 96 8.68 12.51 -19.52
C GLN A 96 8.24 13.97 -19.57
N GLY A 97 7.55 14.47 -18.52
CA GLY A 97 7.04 15.84 -18.49
C GLY A 97 5.82 16.08 -19.38
N ASP A 98 5.15 15.03 -19.83
CA ASP A 98 3.98 15.13 -20.71
C ASP A 98 2.68 15.44 -19.95
N ARG A 99 1.65 15.91 -20.67
CA ARG A 99 0.34 16.24 -20.07
C ARG A 99 -0.49 15.00 -19.71
N LEU A 100 -0.06 13.80 -20.13
CA LEU A 100 -0.82 12.58 -19.94
C LEU A 100 -0.91 12.21 -18.46
N VAL A 101 0.21 12.22 -17.72
CA VAL A 101 0.22 11.84 -16.30
C VAL A 101 -0.63 12.77 -15.45
N PRO A 102 -0.49 14.12 -15.51
CA PRO A 102 -1.37 15.01 -14.76
C PRO A 102 -2.86 14.83 -15.10
N ALA A 103 -3.19 14.65 -16.38
CA ALA A 103 -4.58 14.42 -16.79
C ALA A 103 -5.13 13.11 -16.22
N LEU A 104 -4.34 12.03 -16.22
CA LEU A 104 -4.71 10.75 -15.61
C LEU A 104 -4.83 10.85 -14.10
N VAL A 105 -3.96 11.58 -13.41
CA VAL A 105 -4.07 11.86 -11.98
C VAL A 105 -5.40 12.54 -11.66
N VAL A 106 -5.76 13.59 -12.40
CA VAL A 106 -7.05 14.28 -12.21
C VAL A 106 -8.22 13.33 -12.49
N ALA A 107 -8.17 12.58 -13.59
CA ALA A 107 -9.25 11.67 -13.97
C ALA A 107 -9.46 10.54 -12.95
N THR A 108 -8.37 9.94 -12.45
CA THR A 108 -8.42 8.83 -11.48
C THR A 108 -8.74 9.30 -10.07
N GLY A 109 -8.33 10.52 -9.69
CA GLY A 109 -8.80 11.18 -8.46
C GLY A 109 -10.30 11.50 -8.52
N ALA A 110 -10.78 12.07 -9.63
CA ALA A 110 -12.20 12.34 -9.86
C ALA A 110 -13.04 11.05 -9.86
N LEU A 111 -12.51 9.96 -10.44
CA LEU A 111 -13.15 8.65 -10.37
C LEU A 111 -13.27 8.13 -8.93
N GLY A 112 -12.26 8.36 -8.08
CA GLY A 112 -12.34 8.06 -6.65
C GLY A 112 -13.45 8.84 -5.95
N LEU A 113 -13.56 10.14 -6.25
CA LEU A 113 -14.63 11.00 -5.72
C LEU A 113 -16.02 10.60 -6.23
N ALA A 114 -16.13 10.00 -7.41
CA ALA A 114 -17.40 9.52 -7.95
C ALA A 114 -18.01 8.35 -7.15
N PHE A 115 -17.23 7.64 -6.32
CA PHE A 115 -17.74 6.62 -5.41
C PHE A 115 -18.41 7.18 -4.16
N LEU A 116 -18.16 8.44 -3.77
CA LEU A 116 -18.65 8.98 -2.50
C LEU A 116 -20.18 8.89 -2.32
N PRO A 117 -21.03 9.15 -3.34
CA PRO A 117 -22.48 9.00 -3.20
C PRO A 117 -22.95 7.56 -2.97
N LEU A 118 -22.09 6.57 -3.23
CA LEU A 118 -22.38 5.14 -3.10
C LEU A 118 -21.91 4.55 -1.76
N LEU A 119 -21.24 5.35 -0.93
CA LEU A 119 -20.62 4.91 0.31
C LEU A 119 -21.38 5.43 1.53
N PRO A 120 -21.47 4.65 2.63
CA PRO A 120 -21.92 5.21 3.90
C PRO A 120 -20.89 6.22 4.43
N ALA A 121 -21.28 7.02 5.43
CA ALA A 121 -20.45 8.12 5.97
C ALA A 121 -19.01 7.67 6.34
N GLY A 122 -18.85 6.51 6.97
CA GLY A 122 -17.54 5.97 7.30
C GLY A 122 -16.69 5.59 6.08
N GLY A 123 -17.31 5.05 5.03
CA GLY A 123 -16.66 4.78 3.75
C GLY A 123 -16.26 6.06 3.01
N VAL A 124 -17.09 7.09 3.06
CA VAL A 124 -16.78 8.43 2.53
C VAL A 124 -15.53 9.00 3.20
N VAL A 125 -15.47 8.97 4.54
CA VAL A 125 -14.32 9.44 5.30
C VAL A 125 -13.06 8.66 4.92
N ALA A 126 -13.15 7.33 4.80
CA ALA A 126 -12.01 6.50 4.42
C ALA A 126 -11.52 6.77 2.99
N MET A 127 -12.44 6.97 2.02
CA MET A 127 -12.09 7.29 0.64
C MET A 127 -11.42 8.67 0.53
N VAL A 128 -11.99 9.68 1.19
CA VAL A 128 -11.40 11.03 1.22
C VAL A 128 -10.03 10.99 1.88
N ALA A 129 -9.89 10.29 3.01
CA ALA A 129 -8.60 10.12 3.67
C ALA A 129 -7.58 9.41 2.77
N PHE A 130 -7.99 8.41 2.00
CA PHE A 130 -7.12 7.72 1.04
C PHE A 130 -6.60 8.69 -0.02
N LEU A 131 -7.50 9.42 -0.68
CA LEU A 131 -7.14 10.37 -1.73
C LEU A 131 -6.22 11.48 -1.20
N LEU A 132 -6.53 12.02 -0.01
CA LEU A 132 -5.71 13.05 0.63
C LEU A 132 -4.32 12.53 1.00
N LEU A 133 -4.22 11.37 1.67
CA LEU A 133 -2.92 10.81 2.05
C LEU A 133 -2.09 10.40 0.83
N ALA A 134 -2.72 9.83 -0.21
CA ALA A 134 -2.05 9.48 -1.46
C ALA A 134 -1.49 10.73 -2.18
N ALA A 135 -2.26 11.84 -2.18
CA ALA A 135 -1.80 13.10 -2.74
C ALA A 135 -0.68 13.74 -1.89
N GLU A 136 -0.96 14.01 -0.63
CA GLU A 136 -0.10 14.75 0.31
C GLU A 136 1.13 13.96 0.76
N TYR A 137 1.21 12.65 0.49
CA TYR A 137 2.46 11.92 0.65
C TYR A 137 3.56 12.51 -0.25
N SER A 138 3.21 12.93 -1.47
CA SER A 138 4.16 13.43 -2.47
C SER A 138 4.01 14.92 -2.81
N ALA A 139 2.78 15.45 -2.80
CA ALA A 139 2.47 16.82 -3.15
C ALA A 139 2.61 17.77 -1.95
N PRO A 140 2.91 19.07 -2.18
CA PRO A 140 2.78 20.11 -1.18
C PRO A 140 1.29 20.39 -0.86
N PRO A 141 0.98 20.95 0.34
CA PRO A 141 1.93 21.54 1.28
C PRO A 141 2.57 20.57 2.27
N LEU A 142 2.02 19.37 2.50
CA LEU A 142 2.50 18.50 3.58
C LEU A 142 3.70 17.65 3.17
N ARG A 143 3.68 17.08 1.95
CA ARG A 143 4.73 16.21 1.39
C ARG A 143 5.29 15.24 2.44
N PHE A 144 4.43 14.37 2.98
CA PHE A 144 4.75 13.56 4.17
C PHE A 144 6.02 12.72 4.01
N LYS A 145 6.35 12.26 2.80
CA LYS A 145 7.56 11.47 2.53
C LYS A 145 8.88 12.13 2.92
N THR A 146 8.91 13.44 3.14
CA THR A 146 10.10 14.19 3.59
C THR A 146 10.04 14.60 5.07
N THR A 147 9.07 14.09 5.83
CA THR A 147 8.88 14.41 7.24
C THR A 147 8.91 13.12 8.08
N PRO A 148 9.96 12.90 8.90
CA PRO A 148 10.06 11.72 9.74
C PRO A 148 8.85 11.55 10.66
N VAL A 149 8.55 10.29 10.97
CA VAL A 149 7.33 9.77 11.60
C VAL A 149 6.09 9.96 10.72
N LEU A 150 5.87 11.14 10.14
CA LEU A 150 4.70 11.40 9.31
C LEU A 150 4.73 10.61 8.00
N ASP A 151 5.91 10.42 7.39
CA ASP A 151 6.08 9.52 6.24
C ASP A 151 5.56 8.11 6.54
N SER A 152 5.89 7.57 7.72
CA SER A 152 5.44 6.25 8.16
C SER A 152 3.95 6.24 8.48
N VAL A 153 3.45 7.22 9.25
CA VAL A 153 2.04 7.30 9.66
C VAL A 153 1.12 7.50 8.45
N SER A 154 1.49 8.31 7.46
CA SER A 154 0.67 8.54 6.26
C SER A 154 0.48 7.27 5.43
N ASN A 155 1.38 6.30 5.54
CA ASN A 155 1.27 5.02 4.82
C ASN A 155 0.18 4.09 5.35
N GLY A 156 -0.50 4.45 6.44
CA GLY A 156 -1.80 3.84 6.76
C GLY A 156 -2.85 4.02 5.66
N LEU A 157 -2.60 4.87 4.66
CA LEU A 157 -3.37 4.93 3.42
C LEU A 157 -3.60 3.55 2.79
N TYR A 158 -2.65 2.60 2.93
CA TYR A 158 -2.79 1.25 2.37
C TYR A 158 -3.85 0.40 3.08
N VAL A 159 -4.35 0.82 4.25
CA VAL A 159 -5.44 0.14 4.97
C VAL A 159 -6.81 0.61 4.48
N LEU A 160 -6.89 1.87 4.05
CA LEU A 160 -8.14 2.54 3.71
C LEU A 160 -8.95 1.88 2.57
N PRO A 161 -8.35 1.29 1.52
CA PRO A 161 -9.12 0.53 0.53
C PRO A 161 -9.98 -0.58 1.14
N GLY A 162 -9.44 -1.28 2.15
CA GLY A 162 -10.18 -2.31 2.89
C GLY A 162 -11.30 -1.73 3.75
N VAL A 163 -11.08 -0.56 4.36
CA VAL A 163 -12.11 0.16 5.13
C VAL A 163 -13.26 0.62 4.22
N VAL A 164 -12.93 1.18 3.05
CA VAL A 164 -13.91 1.61 2.04
C VAL A 164 -14.75 0.42 1.58
N ALA A 165 -14.09 -0.68 1.21
CA ALA A 165 -14.78 -1.85 0.69
C ALA A 165 -15.60 -2.60 1.75
N TYR A 166 -15.08 -2.72 2.98
CA TYR A 166 -15.83 -3.24 4.11
C TYR A 166 -17.10 -2.41 4.34
N ALA A 167 -16.97 -1.08 4.37
CA ALA A 167 -18.12 -0.19 4.58
C ALA A 167 -19.13 -0.23 3.44
N ALA A 168 -18.68 -0.42 2.20
CA ALA A 168 -19.56 -0.59 1.04
C ALA A 168 -20.43 -1.85 1.13
N VAL A 169 -19.94 -2.92 1.76
CA VAL A 169 -20.65 -4.20 1.89
C VAL A 169 -21.45 -4.27 3.20
N ALA A 170 -20.81 -3.96 4.33
CA ALA A 170 -21.41 -4.08 5.67
C ALA A 170 -22.25 -2.86 6.10
N GLY A 171 -22.23 -1.76 5.34
CA GLY A 171 -22.93 -0.51 5.68
C GLY A 171 -22.33 0.25 6.89
N SER A 172 -21.26 -0.26 7.49
CA SER A 172 -20.58 0.30 8.66
C SER A 172 -19.06 0.10 8.55
N VAL A 173 -18.27 0.84 9.33
CA VAL A 173 -16.81 0.69 9.31
C VAL A 173 -16.38 -0.60 10.02
N PRO A 174 -15.23 -1.21 9.64
CA PRO A 174 -14.69 -2.34 10.38
C PRO A 174 -14.34 -1.95 11.82
N PRO A 175 -14.14 -2.93 12.72
CA PRO A 175 -13.72 -2.66 14.09
C PRO A 175 -12.51 -1.72 14.14
N LEU A 176 -12.55 -0.71 15.01
CA LEU A 176 -11.47 0.28 15.12
C LEU A 176 -10.10 -0.36 15.42
N ALA A 177 -10.09 -1.48 16.16
CA ALA A 177 -8.88 -2.26 16.39
C ALA A 177 -8.29 -2.82 15.08
N ALA A 178 -9.11 -3.23 14.11
CA ALA A 178 -8.62 -3.73 12.83
C ALA A 178 -7.98 -2.59 12.01
N VAL A 179 -8.61 -1.41 12.03
CA VAL A 179 -8.07 -0.21 11.39
C VAL A 179 -6.75 0.20 12.03
N ALA A 180 -6.70 0.32 13.36
CA ALA A 180 -5.51 0.72 14.10
C ALA A 180 -4.37 -0.30 13.97
N GLY A 181 -4.67 -1.59 14.07
CA GLY A 181 -3.70 -2.66 13.86
C GLY A 181 -3.16 -2.67 12.43
N GLY A 182 -4.04 -2.47 11.44
CA GLY A 182 -3.64 -2.36 10.03
C GLY A 182 -2.74 -1.14 9.81
N TRP A 183 -3.05 -0.03 10.46
CA TRP A 183 -2.29 1.22 10.37
C TRP A 183 -0.88 1.06 10.93
N LEU A 184 -0.77 0.47 12.12
CA LEU A 184 0.52 0.11 12.73
C LEU A 184 1.31 -0.84 11.84
N TRP A 185 0.63 -1.80 11.21
CA TRP A 185 1.28 -2.71 10.28
C TRP A 185 1.84 -1.97 9.05
N ALA A 186 1.05 -1.07 8.46
CA ALA A 186 1.43 -0.28 7.30
C ALA A 186 2.60 0.66 7.59
N MET A 187 2.65 1.24 8.80
CA MET A 187 3.80 2.01 9.28
C MET A 187 5.10 1.18 9.23
N GLY A 188 5.06 -0.05 9.78
CA GLY A 188 6.21 -0.95 9.76
C GLY A 188 6.59 -1.40 8.33
N MET A 189 5.60 -1.72 7.48
CA MET A 189 5.80 -2.08 6.08
C MET A 189 6.54 -0.98 5.30
N HIS A 190 6.05 0.26 5.41
CA HIS A 190 6.62 1.39 4.70
C HIS A 190 8.06 1.65 5.14
N THR A 191 8.29 1.70 6.46
CA THR A 191 9.61 2.05 6.97
C THR A 191 10.62 0.92 6.76
N PHE A 192 10.20 -0.35 6.76
CA PHE A 192 11.05 -1.48 6.35
C PHE A 192 11.49 -1.34 4.89
N SER A 193 10.54 -0.99 4.01
CA SER A 193 10.79 -0.77 2.58
C SER A 193 11.74 0.39 2.30
N ALA A 194 11.87 1.34 3.24
CA ALA A 194 12.77 2.48 3.13
C ALA A 194 14.21 2.18 3.62
N ILE A 195 14.50 1.02 4.22
CA ILE A 195 15.85 0.67 4.69
C ILE A 195 16.88 0.63 3.55
N PRO A 196 16.63 -0.03 2.40
CA PRO A 196 17.54 -0.03 1.24
C PRO A 196 17.92 1.36 0.72
N ASP A 197 17.08 2.37 0.99
CA ASP A 197 17.20 3.71 0.45
C ASP A 197 17.75 4.73 1.46
N ILE A 198 18.11 4.31 2.68
CA ILE A 198 18.64 5.22 3.71
C ILE A 198 19.82 6.06 3.21
N GLU A 199 20.84 5.42 2.65
CA GLU A 199 22.06 6.12 2.23
C GLU A 199 21.86 6.94 0.94
N PRO A 200 21.18 6.42 -0.11
CA PRO A 200 20.73 7.23 -1.25
C PRO A 200 19.92 8.47 -0.86
N ASP A 201 18.91 8.32 -0.01
CA ASP A 201 18.02 9.41 0.41
C ASP A 201 18.78 10.48 1.20
N ARG A 202 19.71 10.08 2.08
CA ARG A 202 20.59 11.02 2.77
C ARG A 202 21.42 11.86 1.81
N ARG A 203 21.99 11.24 0.77
CA ARG A 203 22.74 11.97 -0.27
C ARG A 203 21.85 12.92 -1.08
N ALA A 204 20.57 12.57 -1.26
CA ALA A 204 19.58 13.43 -1.91
C ALA A 204 18.97 14.50 -0.97
N GLY A 205 19.36 14.53 0.31
CA GLY A 205 18.79 15.45 1.30
C GLY A 205 17.36 15.11 1.74
N ILE A 206 16.90 13.89 1.47
CA ILE A 206 15.54 13.42 1.80
C ILE A 206 15.54 12.89 3.24
N ARG A 207 14.62 13.41 4.06
CA ARG A 207 14.49 13.05 5.47
C ARG A 207 13.25 12.20 5.71
N THR A 208 13.41 10.89 5.81
CA THR A 208 12.37 9.90 6.17
C THR A 208 12.56 9.45 7.62
N THR A 209 11.59 8.69 8.15
CA THR A 209 11.77 7.95 9.41
C THR A 209 13.01 7.08 9.35
N ALA A 210 13.21 6.36 8.23
CA ALA A 210 14.34 5.46 8.06
C ALA A 210 15.68 6.20 8.04
N THR A 211 15.80 7.34 7.34
CA THR A 211 17.05 8.12 7.32
C THR A 211 17.36 8.78 8.66
N ALA A 212 16.33 9.20 9.41
CA ALA A 212 16.48 9.77 10.74
C ALA A 212 16.92 8.73 11.79
N LEU A 213 16.38 7.52 11.72
CA LEU A 213 16.71 6.43 12.66
C LEU A 213 18.02 5.72 12.30
N GLY A 214 18.31 5.57 11.01
CA GLY A 214 19.35 4.66 10.52
C GLY A 214 18.95 3.20 10.65
N GLU A 215 19.62 2.32 9.91
CA GLU A 215 19.22 0.93 9.67
C GLU A 215 18.81 0.14 10.94
N ARG A 216 19.69 0.06 11.94
CA ARG A 216 19.43 -0.75 13.15
C ARG A 216 18.20 -0.29 13.94
N ARG A 217 18.02 1.04 14.09
CA ARG A 217 16.87 1.59 14.81
C ARG A 217 15.60 1.49 13.96
N THR A 218 15.72 1.53 12.63
CA THR A 218 14.61 1.28 11.71
C THR A 218 14.09 -0.15 11.83
N TYR A 219 14.97 -1.16 11.93
CA TYR A 219 14.53 -2.53 12.20
C TYR A 219 13.76 -2.65 13.52
N ALA A 220 14.26 -2.03 14.59
CA ALA A 220 13.57 -2.02 15.88
C ALA A 220 12.21 -1.32 15.81
N TYR A 221 12.11 -0.21 15.08
CA TYR A 221 10.84 0.48 14.81
C TYR A 221 9.85 -0.44 14.08
N CYS A 222 10.27 -1.10 13.00
CA CYS A 222 9.42 -2.01 12.22
C CYS A 222 8.91 -3.17 13.09
N ALA A 223 9.81 -3.81 13.86
CA ALA A 223 9.44 -4.88 14.78
C ALA A 223 8.44 -4.40 15.85
N THR A 224 8.62 -3.19 16.39
CA THR A 224 7.70 -2.60 17.38
C THR A 224 6.32 -2.33 16.77
N CYS A 225 6.28 -1.73 15.58
CA CYS A 225 5.05 -1.49 14.84
C CYS A 225 4.29 -2.80 14.57
N TRP A 226 4.97 -3.86 14.15
CA TRP A 226 4.32 -5.13 13.86
C TRP A 226 3.91 -5.93 15.10
N LEU A 227 4.68 -5.86 16.19
CA LEU A 227 4.27 -6.41 17.48
C LEU A 227 3.03 -5.68 18.01
N ALA A 228 2.99 -4.35 17.92
CA ALA A 228 1.84 -3.56 18.29
C ALA A 228 0.63 -3.89 17.39
N ALA A 229 0.83 -4.01 16.09
CA ALA A 229 -0.21 -4.45 15.15
C ALA A 229 -0.79 -5.81 15.54
N ALA A 230 0.07 -6.80 15.82
CA ALA A 230 -0.35 -8.13 16.26
C ALA A 230 -1.11 -8.09 17.59
N ALA A 231 -0.65 -7.29 18.56
CA ALA A 231 -1.32 -7.14 19.85
C ALA A 231 -2.73 -6.51 19.69
N VAL A 232 -2.84 -5.43 18.90
CA VAL A 232 -4.12 -4.73 18.66
C VAL A 232 -5.10 -5.63 17.91
N PHE A 233 -4.65 -6.35 16.88
CA PHE A 233 -5.48 -7.33 16.19
C PHE A 233 -5.85 -8.54 17.06
N GLY A 234 -4.99 -8.90 18.02
CA GLY A 234 -5.26 -9.93 19.02
C GLY A 234 -6.46 -9.60 19.92
N LEU A 235 -6.80 -8.32 20.09
CA LEU A 235 -8.02 -7.90 20.79
C LEU A 235 -9.30 -8.32 20.05
N ILE A 236 -9.21 -8.58 18.74
CA ILE A 236 -10.32 -9.08 17.93
C ILE A 236 -10.34 -10.61 17.99
N HIS A 237 -9.22 -11.25 17.65
CA HIS A 237 -9.07 -12.70 17.70
C HIS A 237 -7.59 -13.11 17.68
N PRO A 238 -7.16 -14.14 18.45
CA PRO A 238 -5.76 -14.59 18.48
C PRO A 238 -5.21 -15.06 17.12
N PHE A 239 -6.08 -15.50 16.20
CA PHE A 239 -5.70 -15.82 14.82
C PHE A 239 -5.01 -14.64 14.12
N PHE A 240 -5.56 -13.43 14.24
CA PHE A 240 -4.99 -12.25 13.60
C PHE A 240 -3.62 -11.89 14.19
N ALA A 241 -3.48 -12.03 15.52
CA ALA A 241 -2.19 -11.87 16.18
C ALA A 241 -1.17 -12.90 15.69
N ALA A 242 -1.57 -14.15 15.45
CA ALA A 242 -0.68 -15.19 14.93
C ALA A 242 -0.21 -14.89 13.49
N VAL A 243 -1.13 -14.47 12.60
CA VAL A 243 -0.78 -14.09 11.23
C VAL A 243 0.17 -12.90 11.21
N LEU A 244 -0.12 -11.85 11.99
CA LEU A 244 0.73 -10.65 12.04
C LEU A 244 2.01 -10.86 12.86
N GLY A 245 2.04 -11.82 13.78
CA GLY A 245 3.22 -12.24 14.52
C GLY A 245 4.33 -12.82 13.63
N GLY A 246 4.00 -13.23 12.41
CA GLY A 246 5.01 -13.65 11.42
C GLY A 246 5.97 -12.52 11.00
N TYR A 247 5.53 -11.27 11.00
CA TYR A 247 6.34 -10.12 10.57
C TYR A 247 7.51 -9.76 11.51
N PRO A 248 7.33 -9.65 12.85
CA PRO A 248 8.46 -9.45 13.75
C PRO A 248 9.42 -10.64 13.74
N LEU A 249 8.92 -11.88 13.59
CA LEU A 249 9.77 -13.07 13.40
C LEU A 249 10.57 -12.99 12.11
N PHE A 250 9.97 -12.52 11.03
CA PHE A 250 10.64 -12.30 9.75
C PHE A 250 11.81 -11.31 9.88
N VAL A 251 11.60 -10.14 10.49
CA VAL A 251 12.68 -9.17 10.72
C VAL A 251 13.74 -9.72 11.68
N ALA A 252 13.34 -10.42 12.75
CA ALA A 252 14.29 -11.07 13.64
C ALA A 252 15.15 -12.10 12.91
N GLY A 253 14.56 -12.89 12.00
CA GLY A 253 15.26 -13.85 11.15
C GLY A 253 16.25 -13.19 10.19
N ILE A 254 15.86 -12.11 9.53
CA ILE A 254 16.77 -11.32 8.66
C ILE A 254 17.99 -10.86 9.44
N VAL A 255 17.76 -10.23 10.61
CA VAL A 255 18.84 -9.67 11.44
C VAL A 255 19.73 -10.77 11.99
N ALA A 256 19.16 -11.86 12.51
CA ALA A 256 19.91 -12.97 13.09
C ALA A 256 20.76 -13.71 12.05
N ALA A 257 20.25 -13.88 10.83
CA ALA A 257 20.95 -14.55 9.74
C ALA A 257 21.86 -13.61 8.93
N GLY A 258 21.90 -12.31 9.24
CA GLY A 258 22.70 -11.32 8.50
C GLY A 258 22.29 -11.20 7.03
N VAL A 259 21.00 -11.38 6.71
CA VAL A 259 20.51 -11.31 5.33
C VAL A 259 20.58 -9.86 4.85
N ASN A 260 21.18 -9.66 3.67
CA ASN A 260 21.21 -8.35 3.02
C ASN A 260 19.77 -7.82 2.79
N VAL A 261 19.53 -6.59 3.23
CA VAL A 261 18.20 -5.96 3.21
C VAL A 261 17.64 -5.78 1.79
N ASP A 262 18.49 -5.48 0.81
CA ASP A 262 18.08 -5.33 -0.59
C ASP A 262 17.47 -6.63 -1.11
N ARG A 263 17.99 -7.78 -0.66
CA ARG A 263 17.42 -9.11 -0.98
C ARG A 263 16.13 -9.35 -0.20
N ALA A 264 16.14 -9.10 1.10
CA ALA A 264 14.99 -9.37 1.97
C ALA A 264 13.76 -8.54 1.59
N TYR A 265 13.97 -7.30 1.12
CA TYR A 265 12.93 -6.43 0.57
C TYR A 265 12.11 -7.12 -0.53
N TRP A 266 12.74 -7.91 -1.41
CA TRP A 266 12.04 -8.60 -2.49
C TRP A 266 11.19 -9.79 -2.04
N TRP A 267 11.35 -10.27 -0.80
CA TRP A 267 10.47 -11.30 -0.24
C TRP A 267 9.15 -10.71 0.28
N PHE A 268 9.14 -9.41 0.58
CA PHE A 268 8.02 -8.75 1.27
C PHE A 268 6.69 -8.82 0.50
N PRO A 269 6.64 -8.61 -0.84
CA PRO A 269 5.39 -8.75 -1.59
C PRO A 269 4.78 -10.16 -1.49
N ALA A 270 5.62 -11.21 -1.49
CA ALA A 270 5.14 -12.58 -1.34
C ALA A 270 4.60 -12.83 0.07
N ILE A 271 5.31 -12.36 1.10
CA ILE A 271 4.87 -12.46 2.50
C ILE A 271 3.52 -11.77 2.71
N ASN A 272 3.36 -10.55 2.18
CA ASN A 272 2.11 -9.81 2.26
C ASN A 272 0.97 -10.52 1.54
N THR A 273 1.25 -11.09 0.36
CA THR A 273 0.28 -11.85 -0.41
C THR A 273 -0.19 -13.08 0.38
N VAL A 274 0.75 -13.83 0.97
CA VAL A 274 0.41 -14.99 1.81
C VAL A 274 -0.39 -14.57 3.03
N ALA A 275 0.01 -13.53 3.76
CA ALA A 275 -0.73 -13.05 4.92
C ALA A 275 -2.15 -12.62 4.55
N GLY A 276 -2.32 -11.80 3.51
CA GLY A 276 -3.63 -11.38 3.02
C GLY A 276 -4.49 -12.55 2.53
N MET A 277 -3.89 -13.53 1.85
CA MET A 277 -4.56 -14.77 1.45
C MET A 277 -5.02 -15.56 2.67
N THR A 278 -4.17 -15.75 3.69
CA THR A 278 -4.52 -16.46 4.92
C THR A 278 -5.69 -15.78 5.65
N LEU A 279 -5.68 -14.45 5.76
CA LEU A 279 -6.79 -13.69 6.33
C LEU A 279 -8.09 -13.89 5.53
N THR A 280 -8.00 -13.79 4.20
CA THR A 280 -9.15 -13.95 3.30
C THR A 280 -9.73 -15.37 3.39
N LEU A 281 -8.89 -16.39 3.32
CA LEU A 281 -9.32 -17.79 3.38
C LEU A 281 -9.94 -18.13 4.73
N ALA A 282 -9.47 -17.54 5.82
CA ALA A 282 -10.09 -17.72 7.14
C ALA A 282 -11.50 -17.12 7.20
N ALA A 283 -11.69 -15.90 6.67
CA ALA A 283 -13.03 -15.31 6.55
C ALA A 283 -13.97 -16.18 5.71
N LEU A 284 -13.50 -16.65 4.55
CA LEU A 284 -14.29 -17.52 3.66
C LEU A 284 -14.61 -18.87 4.31
N TRP A 285 -13.66 -19.44 5.07
CA TRP A 285 -13.89 -20.67 5.81
C TRP A 285 -15.02 -20.51 6.82
N VAL A 286 -14.96 -19.47 7.66
CA VAL A 286 -16.01 -19.19 8.66
C VAL A 286 -17.35 -18.92 7.99
N MET A 287 -17.38 -18.20 6.87
CA MET A 287 -18.61 -17.95 6.10
C MET A 287 -19.26 -19.26 5.62
N LEU A 288 -18.45 -20.24 5.16
CA LEU A 288 -18.96 -21.48 4.57
C LEU A 288 -19.27 -22.56 5.61
N TYR A 289 -18.57 -22.57 6.74
CA TYR A 289 -18.58 -23.70 7.68
C TYR A 289 -18.94 -23.34 9.12
N GLY A 290 -19.03 -22.05 9.47
CA GLY A 290 -19.14 -21.57 10.86
C GLY A 290 -17.84 -21.67 11.63
#